data_AF-A0A8T6YJM2-F1
#
_entry.id   AF-A0A8T6YJM2-F1
#
_cell.length_a   1.000
_cell.length_b   1.000
_cell.length_c   1.000
_cell.angle_alpha   90.00
_cell.angle_beta   90.00
_cell.angle_gamma   90.00
#
_symmetry.space_group_name_H-M   'P 1'
#
loop_
_entity.id
_entity.type
_entity.pdbx_description
1 polymer ?
#
loop_
_entity_poly.entity_id
_entity_poly.type
_entity_poly.pdbx_seq_one_letter_code
_entity_poly.pdbx_strand_id
1 'polypeptide(L)'
;MLIIFLIVFSVISLPNIYAIPTVEILMEKTTYKYCEKLFYTIKVSEVTGDAAILHITDQAGKTSSAIPIPISNLENPIPSVIPFEAQIFPPGKYIIDIEYAGAKDSAEFDLMDSGNVCISTVMKQFAFSWINNQISDGFFIDAINKFVDKEIIKIPDKINQKNLEDIHIPIWVKNIAGWWLDDKISDDETAKAIQYLINKGIIVI
;
A
#
# COMPACT_ATOMS: atom_id res chain seq x y z
N MET A 1 84.35 4.91 -7.42
CA MET A 1 83.86 5.19 -6.05
C MET A 1 82.36 5.44 -6.17
N LEU A 2 81.53 4.47 -5.77
CA LEU A 2 80.08 4.44 -5.95
C LEU A 2 79.43 5.26 -4.82
N ILE A 3 78.70 6.33 -5.14
CA ILE A 3 77.97 7.14 -4.15
C ILE A 3 76.54 6.61 -4.05
N ILE A 4 76.20 6.03 -2.91
CA ILE A 4 74.88 5.51 -2.56
C ILE A 4 73.97 6.69 -2.17
N PHE A 5 72.89 6.92 -2.91
CA PHE A 5 71.83 7.86 -2.54
C PHE A 5 70.88 7.18 -1.55
N LEU A 6 70.84 7.69 -0.31
CA LEU A 6 69.90 7.25 0.73
C LEU A 6 68.57 7.99 0.52
N ILE A 7 67.57 7.28 -0.01
CA ILE A 7 66.20 7.79 -0.16
C ILE A 7 65.51 7.70 1.20
N VAL A 8 65.25 8.85 1.82
CA VAL A 8 64.44 8.94 3.03
C VAL A 8 62.97 8.88 2.62
N PHE A 9 62.31 7.73 2.83
CA PHE A 9 60.86 7.61 2.69
C PHE A 9 60.19 8.28 3.90
N SER A 10 59.78 9.53 3.72
CA SER A 10 58.84 10.17 4.64
C SER A 10 57.48 9.49 4.53
N VAL A 11 57.09 8.76 5.57
CA VAL A 11 55.76 8.17 5.71
C VAL A 11 54.76 9.31 5.87
N ILE A 12 54.07 9.67 4.79
CA ILE A 12 52.93 10.59 4.85
C ILE A 12 51.78 9.80 5.48
N SER A 13 51.45 10.08 6.75
CA SER A 13 50.21 9.57 7.34
C SER A 13 49.03 10.29 6.68
N LEU A 14 48.35 9.62 5.77
CA LEU A 14 47.06 10.09 5.28
C LEU A 14 46.09 10.10 6.47
N PRO A 15 45.36 11.20 6.72
CA PRO A 15 44.28 11.15 7.70
C PRO A 15 43.24 10.13 7.22
N ASN A 16 42.78 9.25 8.11
CA ASN A 16 41.67 8.36 7.82
C ASN A 16 40.43 9.24 7.56
N ILE A 17 40.06 9.39 6.30
CA ILE A 17 38.77 9.98 5.91
C ILE A 17 37.75 8.85 6.07
N TYR A 18 37.03 8.86 7.19
CA TYR A 18 35.86 8.01 7.34
C TYR A 18 34.77 8.54 6.40
N ALA A 19 34.20 7.67 5.56
CA ALA A 19 33.07 8.03 4.72
C ALA A 19 31.88 8.37 5.63
N ILE A 20 31.23 9.51 5.38
CA ILE A 20 30.02 9.90 6.12
C ILE A 20 28.87 9.02 5.63
N PRO A 21 28.06 8.42 6.53
CA PRO A 21 26.89 7.65 6.13
C PRO A 21 25.93 8.48 5.28
N THR A 22 25.32 7.86 4.30
CA THR A 22 24.29 8.48 3.44
C THR A 22 23.06 7.58 3.36
N VAL A 23 21.91 8.20 3.14
CA VAL A 23 20.63 7.56 2.88
C VAL A 23 19.95 8.31 1.74
N GLU A 24 19.26 7.59 0.87
CA GLU A 24 18.54 8.15 -0.28
C GLU A 24 17.26 7.33 -0.53
N ILE A 25 16.15 8.00 -0.81
CA ILE A 25 14.88 7.41 -1.23
C ILE A 25 14.77 7.49 -2.75
N LEU A 26 14.74 6.33 -3.40
CA LEU A 26 14.54 6.20 -4.83
C LEU A 26 13.11 5.81 -5.14
N MET A 27 12.34 6.75 -5.68
CA MET A 27 10.97 6.52 -6.13
C MET A 27 10.95 5.94 -7.54
N GLU A 28 10.19 4.86 -7.77
CA GLU A 28 9.96 4.36 -9.14
C GLU A 28 9.01 5.26 -9.94
N LYS A 29 8.05 5.86 -9.24
CA LYS A 29 7.12 6.86 -9.77
C LYS A 29 6.69 7.82 -8.66
N THR A 30 6.24 9.00 -9.05
CA THR A 30 5.81 10.06 -8.13
C THR A 30 4.31 10.31 -8.17
N THR A 31 3.54 9.49 -8.89
CA THR A 31 2.09 9.62 -8.97
C THR A 31 1.44 8.27 -8.76
N TYR A 32 0.52 8.22 -7.80
CA TYR A 32 -0.23 7.05 -7.41
C TYR A 32 -1.73 7.31 -7.47
N LYS A 33 -2.47 6.25 -7.73
CA LYS A 33 -3.93 6.20 -7.72
C LYS A 33 -4.40 5.29 -6.60
N TYR A 34 -5.69 5.34 -6.29
CA TYR A 34 -6.28 4.35 -5.38
C TYR A 34 -6.05 2.93 -5.89
N CYS A 35 -5.99 1.98 -4.97
CA CYS A 35 -5.65 0.57 -5.18
C CYS A 35 -4.22 0.27 -5.63
N GLU A 36 -3.39 1.29 -5.87
CA GLU A 36 -1.94 1.08 -6.04
C GLU A 36 -1.23 1.05 -4.69
N LYS A 37 -0.08 0.36 -4.64
CA LYS A 37 0.77 0.30 -3.45
C LYS A 37 1.94 1.27 -3.63
N LEU A 38 2.25 2.01 -2.56
CA LEU A 38 3.50 2.77 -2.51
C LEU A 38 4.69 1.81 -2.63
N PHE A 39 5.68 2.19 -3.43
CA PHE A 39 6.90 1.43 -3.63
C PHE A 39 8.07 2.40 -3.84
N TYR A 40 9.13 2.20 -3.07
CA TYR A 40 10.38 2.95 -3.17
C TYR A 40 11.54 2.08 -2.69
N THR A 41 12.76 2.46 -3.05
CA THR A 41 13.97 1.80 -2.59
C THR A 41 14.74 2.73 -1.67
N ILE A 42 15.11 2.25 -0.48
CA ILE A 42 16.06 2.96 0.38
C ILE A 42 17.46 2.50 0.04
N LYS A 43 18.29 3.44 -0.39
CA LYS A 43 19.71 3.23 -0.65
C LYS A 43 20.54 3.81 0.50
N VAL A 44 21.53 3.05 0.97
CA VAL A 44 22.46 3.49 2.02
C VAL A 44 23.90 3.23 1.59
N SER A 45 24.85 4.01 2.09
CA SER A 45 26.27 3.78 1.81
C SER A 45 26.87 2.62 2.61
N GLU A 46 26.28 2.28 3.76
CA GLU A 46 26.72 1.19 4.64
C GLU A 46 25.55 0.65 5.47
N VAL A 47 25.69 -0.57 5.97
CA VAL A 47 24.70 -1.21 6.86
C VAL A 47 25.24 -1.19 8.28
N THR A 48 24.57 -0.44 9.16
CA THR A 48 24.97 -0.28 10.58
C THR A 48 24.35 -1.32 11.51
N GLY A 49 23.28 -1.99 11.07
CA GLY A 49 22.45 -2.90 11.88
C GLY A 49 21.27 -2.23 12.58
N ASP A 50 21.21 -0.90 12.59
CA ASP A 50 20.04 -0.14 13.08
C ASP A 50 18.93 -0.10 12.02
N ALA A 51 17.71 0.26 12.45
CA ALA A 51 16.62 0.56 11.53
C ALA A 51 16.69 2.03 11.08
N ALA A 52 16.32 2.29 9.83
CA ALA A 52 15.98 3.65 9.40
C ALA A 52 14.62 4.06 9.98
N ILE A 53 14.46 5.33 10.32
CA ILE A 53 13.21 5.86 10.85
C ILE A 53 12.55 6.70 9.76
N LEU A 54 11.34 6.30 9.40
CA LEU A 54 10.57 6.92 8.34
C LEU A 54 9.32 7.62 8.89
N HIS A 55 9.00 8.78 8.33
CA HIS A 55 7.75 9.50 8.55
C HIS A 55 7.09 9.79 7.21
N ILE A 56 5.78 9.62 7.13
CA ILE A 56 4.99 10.04 5.97
C ILE A 56 4.09 11.17 6.41
N THR A 57 4.15 12.27 5.68
CA THR A 57 3.39 13.50 5.97
C THR A 57 2.47 13.79 4.80
N ASP A 58 1.18 13.97 5.07
CA ASP A 58 0.20 14.38 4.04
C ASP A 58 0.26 15.89 3.76
N GLN A 59 -0.43 16.33 2.71
CA GLN A 59 -0.49 17.75 2.32
C GLN A 59 -1.08 18.68 3.39
N ALA A 60 -1.84 18.14 4.34
CA ALA A 60 -2.39 18.90 5.47
C ALA A 60 -1.39 19.02 6.63
N GLY A 61 -0.20 18.43 6.49
CA GLY A 61 0.85 18.40 7.52
C GLY A 61 0.63 17.32 8.58
N LYS A 62 -0.31 16.38 8.37
CA LYS A 62 -0.50 15.26 9.29
C LYS A 62 0.57 14.22 9.03
N THR A 63 1.39 13.97 10.03
CA THR A 63 2.52 13.02 10.02
C THR A 63 2.13 11.69 10.66
N SER A 64 2.65 10.59 10.10
CA SER A 64 2.58 9.26 10.71
C SER A 64 3.36 9.20 12.03
N SER A 65 3.09 8.18 12.85
CA SER A 65 4.09 7.78 13.85
C SER A 65 5.40 7.36 13.16
N ALA A 66 6.50 7.30 13.93
CA ALA A 66 7.77 6.78 13.45
C ALA A 66 7.64 5.33 12.96
N ILE A 67 8.05 5.09 11.71
CA ILE A 67 8.00 3.78 11.06
C ILE A 67 9.43 3.24 11.00
N PRO A 68 9.81 2.23 11.81
CA PRO A 68 11.13 1.64 11.74
C PRO A 68 11.24 0.69 10.53
N ILE A 69 12.20 0.95 9.66
CA ILE A 69 12.51 0.15 8.47
C ILE A 69 13.84 -0.57 8.68
N PRO A 70 13.86 -1.91 8.76
CA PRO A 70 15.10 -2.68 8.84
C PRO A 70 15.96 -2.46 7.60
N ILE A 71 17.22 -2.09 7.80
CA ILE A 71 18.21 -1.94 6.73
C ILE A 71 19.14 -3.15 6.77
N SER A 72 19.00 -4.02 5.77
CA SER A 72 19.75 -5.29 5.69
C SER A 72 20.75 -5.30 4.53
N ASN A 73 20.54 -4.43 3.53
CA ASN A 73 21.37 -4.34 2.33
C ASN A 73 21.70 -2.87 2.02
N LEU A 74 22.58 -2.63 1.04
CA LEU A 74 22.83 -1.28 0.52
C LEU A 74 21.63 -0.72 -0.25
N GLU A 75 20.79 -1.59 -0.81
CA GLU A 75 19.53 -1.24 -1.47
C GLU A 75 18.41 -2.08 -0.88
N ASN A 76 17.37 -1.42 -0.36
CA ASN A 76 16.26 -2.06 0.35
C ASN A 76 14.96 -1.65 -0.35
N PRO A 77 14.41 -2.50 -1.22
CA PRO A 77 13.11 -2.25 -1.84
C PRO A 77 11.99 -2.36 -0.80
N ILE A 78 11.16 -1.34 -0.69
CA ILE A 78 10.09 -1.23 0.32
C ILE A 78 8.72 -1.19 -0.37
N PRO A 79 8.06 -2.34 -0.54
CA PRO A 79 6.66 -2.37 -0.93
C PRO A 79 5.76 -2.05 0.27
N SER A 80 4.78 -1.17 0.10
CA SER A 80 3.72 -0.99 1.09
C SER A 80 2.90 -2.26 1.26
N VAL A 81 2.54 -2.56 2.52
CA VAL A 81 1.68 -3.70 2.85
C VAL A 81 0.26 -3.49 2.33
N ILE A 82 -0.23 -2.24 2.41
CA ILE A 82 -1.58 -1.87 2.00
C ILE A 82 -1.57 -0.95 0.77
N PRO A 83 -2.58 -1.05 -0.11
CA PRO A 83 -2.77 -0.10 -1.18
C PRO A 83 -3.31 1.25 -0.64
N PHE A 84 -3.27 2.28 -1.46
CA PHE A 84 -3.98 3.52 -1.20
C PHE A 84 -5.49 3.30 -1.31
N GLU A 85 -6.20 3.45 -0.21
CA GLU A 85 -7.67 3.39 -0.15
C GLU A 85 -8.24 4.76 0.23
N ALA A 86 -9.28 5.20 -0.48
CA ALA A 86 -9.88 6.54 -0.31
C ALA A 86 -10.37 6.83 1.13
N GLN A 87 -10.78 5.79 1.84
CA GLN A 87 -11.26 5.88 3.22
C GLN A 87 -10.13 6.20 4.22
N ILE A 88 -8.87 5.91 3.86
CA ILE A 88 -7.70 6.02 4.73
C ILE A 88 -6.79 7.18 4.27
N PHE A 89 -6.63 7.34 2.95
CA PHE A 89 -5.67 8.26 2.35
C PHE A 89 -6.39 9.34 1.53
N PRO A 90 -6.45 10.59 2.03
CA PRO A 90 -6.96 11.70 1.23
C PRO A 90 -6.05 11.95 0.00
N PRO A 91 -6.61 12.35 -1.15
CA PRO A 91 -5.80 12.68 -2.31
C PRO A 91 -4.98 13.94 -2.03
N GLY A 92 -3.76 14.01 -2.57
CA GLY A 92 -2.85 15.14 -2.35
C GLY A 92 -1.39 14.77 -2.46
N LYS A 93 -0.55 15.76 -2.19
CA LYS A 93 0.90 15.56 -2.07
C LYS A 93 1.25 14.90 -0.74
N TYR A 94 2.21 13.99 -0.77
CA TYR A 94 2.79 13.33 0.37
C TYR A 94 4.30 13.48 0.35
N ILE A 95 4.89 13.58 1.54
CA ILE A 95 6.34 13.65 1.77
C ILE A 95 6.74 12.43 2.58
N ILE A 96 7.79 11.75 2.15
CA ILE A 96 8.45 10.66 2.87
C ILE A 96 9.77 11.21 3.39
N ASP A 97 9.91 11.33 4.69
CA ASP A 97 11.15 11.72 5.35
C ASP A 97 11.80 10.48 5.95
N ILE A 98 13.11 10.31 5.72
CA ILE A 98 13.89 9.21 6.30
C ILE A 98 15.09 9.75 7.07
N GLU A 99 15.39 9.10 8.19
CA GLU A 99 16.63 9.27 8.94
C GLU A 99 17.30 7.91 9.15
N TYR A 100 18.59 7.81 8.86
CA TYR A 100 19.38 6.60 9.07
C TYR A 100 20.82 6.96 9.44
N ALA A 101 21.30 6.47 10.60
CA ALA A 101 22.64 6.77 11.11
C ALA A 101 22.97 8.29 11.14
N GLY A 102 21.96 9.14 11.38
CA GLY A 102 22.07 10.60 11.38
C GLY A 102 22.03 11.26 9.98
N ALA A 103 22.13 10.48 8.90
CA ALA A 103 21.87 10.94 7.55
C ALA A 103 20.35 11.07 7.32
N LYS A 104 19.95 12.02 6.48
CA LYS A 104 18.55 12.32 6.19
C LYS A 104 18.32 12.48 4.70
N ASP A 105 17.14 12.10 4.26
CA ASP A 105 16.66 12.37 2.91
C ASP A 105 15.13 12.51 2.90
N SER A 106 14.61 13.10 1.82
CA SER A 106 13.17 13.29 1.64
C SER A 106 12.77 13.04 0.18
N ALA A 107 11.64 12.38 -0.02
CA ALA A 107 11.02 12.20 -1.34
C ALA A 107 9.55 12.61 -1.32
N GLU A 108 9.01 12.98 -2.49
CA GLU A 108 7.62 13.40 -2.64
C GLU A 108 6.87 12.52 -3.65
N PHE A 109 5.58 12.33 -3.42
CA PHE A 109 4.66 11.74 -4.39
C PHE A 109 3.26 12.36 -4.28
N ASP A 110 2.48 12.28 -5.35
CA ASP A 110 1.10 12.71 -5.42
C ASP A 110 0.16 11.48 -5.45
N LEU A 111 -0.85 11.49 -4.58
CA LEU A 111 -1.99 10.58 -4.64
C LEU A 111 -3.16 11.30 -5.30
N MET A 112 -3.64 10.77 -6.42
CA MET A 112 -4.78 11.33 -7.15
C MET A 112 -5.96 10.37 -7.14
N ASP A 113 -7.15 10.93 -6.95
CA ASP A 113 -8.38 10.23 -7.26
C ASP A 113 -8.59 10.27 -8.79
N SER A 114 -8.43 9.11 -9.43
CA SER A 114 -8.63 8.99 -10.87
C SER A 114 -10.02 8.47 -11.25
N GLY A 115 -10.92 8.34 -10.26
CA GLY A 115 -12.23 7.70 -10.42
C GLY A 115 -12.14 6.19 -10.67
N ASN A 116 -10.98 5.57 -10.39
CA ASN A 116 -10.82 4.13 -10.54
C ASN A 116 -11.54 3.40 -9.40
N VAL A 117 -12.28 2.35 -9.73
CA VAL A 117 -12.96 1.53 -8.73
C VAL A 117 -11.91 0.86 -7.86
N CYS A 118 -11.96 1.18 -6.56
CA CYS A 118 -11.11 0.59 -5.55
C CYS A 118 -11.97 0.11 -4.39
N ILE A 119 -12.10 -1.21 -4.27
CA ILE A 119 -12.86 -1.83 -3.20
C ILE A 119 -11.88 -2.16 -2.08
N SER A 120 -12.14 -1.65 -0.88
CA SER A 120 -11.21 -1.75 0.25
C SER A 120 -10.86 -3.19 0.60
N THR A 121 -9.66 -3.38 1.16
CA THR A 121 -9.18 -4.67 1.66
C THR A 121 -10.11 -5.25 2.74
N VAL A 122 -10.77 -4.38 3.52
CA VAL A 122 -11.80 -4.79 4.49
C VAL A 122 -12.93 -5.54 3.80
N MET A 123 -13.37 -5.09 2.62
CA MET A 123 -14.42 -5.79 1.87
C MET A 123 -13.96 -7.15 1.34
N LYS A 124 -12.67 -7.30 0.99
CA LYS A 124 -12.09 -8.63 0.67
C LYS A 124 -12.16 -9.58 1.87
N GLN A 125 -11.98 -9.10 3.11
CA GLN A 125 -12.15 -9.94 4.30
C GLN A 125 -13.60 -10.46 4.44
N PHE A 126 -14.59 -9.59 4.22
CA PHE A 126 -15.99 -10.01 4.21
C PHE A 126 -16.29 -11.00 3.09
N ALA A 127 -15.76 -10.78 1.89
CA ALA A 127 -15.90 -11.75 0.79
C ALA A 127 -15.30 -13.11 1.16
N PHE A 128 -14.11 -13.14 1.77
CA PHE A 128 -13.48 -14.37 2.26
C PHE A 128 -14.37 -15.11 3.27
N SER A 129 -14.90 -14.40 4.27
CA SER A 129 -15.82 -15.00 5.23
C SER A 129 -17.11 -15.51 4.58
N TRP A 130 -17.65 -14.79 3.60
CA TRP A 130 -18.85 -15.19 2.88
C TRP A 130 -18.64 -16.45 2.04
N ILE A 131 -17.53 -16.55 1.28
CA ILE A 131 -17.27 -17.75 0.47
C ILE A 131 -17.07 -19.00 1.34
N ASN A 132 -16.54 -18.83 2.55
CA ASN A 132 -16.33 -19.89 3.54
C ASN A 132 -17.56 -20.17 4.43
N ASN A 133 -18.72 -19.59 4.10
CA ASN A 133 -19.97 -19.75 4.83
C ASN A 133 -19.90 -19.31 6.31
N GLN A 134 -19.00 -18.39 6.66
CA GLN A 134 -18.89 -17.82 8.01
C GLN A 134 -19.91 -16.70 8.25
N ILE A 135 -20.42 -16.10 7.18
CA ILE A 135 -21.48 -15.07 7.20
C ILE A 135 -22.54 -15.39 6.15
N SER A 136 -23.77 -14.92 6.38
CA SER A 136 -24.91 -15.13 5.47
C SER A 136 -24.82 -14.23 4.23
N ASP A 137 -25.60 -14.55 3.21
CA ASP A 137 -25.75 -13.75 1.98
C ASP A 137 -26.20 -12.33 2.30
N GLY A 138 -27.23 -12.18 3.13
CA GLY A 138 -27.70 -10.86 3.55
C GLY A 138 -26.63 -10.05 4.28
N PHE A 139 -25.85 -10.69 5.16
CA PHE A 139 -24.76 -10.01 5.85
C PHE A 139 -23.68 -9.55 4.86
N PHE A 140 -23.38 -10.35 3.83
CA PHE A 140 -22.44 -9.95 2.79
C PHE A 140 -22.95 -8.76 1.96
N ILE A 141 -24.23 -8.74 1.57
CA ILE A 141 -24.83 -7.59 0.88
C ILE A 141 -24.87 -6.35 1.79
N ASP A 142 -25.18 -6.50 3.06
CA ASP A 142 -25.14 -5.40 4.04
C ASP A 142 -23.71 -4.85 4.22
N ALA A 143 -22.70 -5.72 4.22
CA ALA A 143 -21.29 -5.31 4.23
C ALA A 143 -20.94 -4.51 2.96
N ILE A 144 -21.37 -4.95 1.77
CA ILE A 144 -21.19 -4.17 0.54
C ILE A 144 -21.86 -2.79 0.69
N ASN A 145 -23.10 -2.74 1.17
CA ASN A 145 -23.84 -1.48 1.33
C ASN A 145 -23.17 -0.50 2.31
N LYS A 146 -22.46 -1.02 3.31
CA LYS A 146 -21.80 -0.21 4.36
C LYS A 146 -20.38 0.20 4.00
N PHE A 147 -19.64 -0.67 3.33
CA PHE A 147 -18.19 -0.51 3.15
C PHE A 147 -17.75 -0.23 1.71
N VAL A 148 -18.65 -0.37 0.74
CA VAL A 148 -18.41 -0.01 -0.67
C VAL A 148 -19.15 1.28 -0.99
N ASP A 149 -18.49 2.17 -1.74
CA ASP A 149 -19.09 3.41 -2.19
C ASP A 149 -20.36 3.14 -3.02
N LYS A 150 -21.43 3.90 -2.74
CA LYS A 150 -22.71 3.81 -3.45
C LYS A 150 -22.60 4.26 -4.91
N GLU A 151 -21.57 5.01 -5.26
CA GLU A 151 -21.25 5.32 -6.66
C GLU A 151 -20.69 4.11 -7.40
N ILE A 152 -20.08 3.14 -6.69
CA ILE A 152 -19.50 1.92 -7.24
C ILE A 152 -20.54 0.79 -7.31
N ILE A 153 -21.21 0.46 -6.20
CA ILE A 153 -22.28 -0.55 -6.14
C ILE A 153 -23.52 0.05 -5.49
N LYS A 154 -24.61 0.08 -6.26
CA LYS A 154 -25.93 0.58 -5.84
C LYS A 154 -26.78 -0.57 -5.35
N ILE A 155 -26.93 -0.65 -4.04
CA ILE A 155 -27.84 -1.55 -3.37
C ILE A 155 -29.16 -0.81 -3.09
N PRO A 156 -30.33 -1.38 -3.42
CA PRO A 156 -31.61 -0.78 -3.08
C PRO A 156 -31.76 -0.57 -1.57
N ASP A 157 -32.29 0.59 -1.13
CA ASP A 157 -32.50 0.94 0.29
C ASP A 157 -33.61 0.12 0.99
N LYS A 158 -33.86 -1.12 0.54
CA LYS A 158 -34.83 -2.05 1.10
C LYS A 158 -34.24 -2.96 2.16
N ILE A 159 -32.91 -3.05 2.26
CA ILE A 159 -32.22 -3.95 3.19
C ILE A 159 -32.22 -3.36 4.61
N ASN A 160 -32.65 -4.16 5.56
CA ASN A 160 -32.60 -3.87 6.98
C ASN A 160 -32.45 -5.18 7.77
N GLN A 161 -32.23 -5.08 9.08
CA GLN A 161 -31.99 -6.25 9.92
C GLN A 161 -33.09 -7.32 9.86
N LYS A 162 -34.32 -6.97 9.44
CA LYS A 162 -35.45 -7.90 9.39
C LYS A 162 -35.50 -8.76 8.12
N ASN A 163 -34.89 -8.31 7.02
CA ASN A 163 -34.92 -9.04 5.74
C ASN A 163 -33.54 -9.53 5.28
N LEU A 164 -32.52 -9.47 6.14
CA LEU A 164 -31.20 -10.05 5.82
C LEU A 164 -31.29 -11.54 5.49
N GLU A 165 -32.16 -12.28 6.17
CA GLU A 165 -32.36 -13.71 5.94
C GLU A 165 -33.14 -14.02 4.65
N ASP A 166 -33.83 -13.02 4.09
CA ASP A 166 -34.59 -13.17 2.84
C ASP A 166 -33.69 -12.98 1.59
N ILE A 167 -32.49 -12.46 1.78
CA ILE A 167 -31.53 -12.23 0.70
C ILE A 167 -30.91 -13.58 0.32
N HIS A 168 -31.04 -13.91 -0.96
CA HIS A 168 -30.45 -15.12 -1.53
C HIS A 168 -29.49 -14.78 -2.66
N ILE A 169 -28.27 -15.31 -2.55
CA ILE A 169 -27.25 -15.26 -3.59
C ILE A 169 -27.01 -16.69 -4.11
N PRO A 170 -27.18 -16.94 -5.42
CA PRO A 170 -26.90 -18.24 -5.99
C PRO A 170 -25.46 -18.69 -5.75
N ILE A 171 -25.27 -19.97 -5.40
CA ILE A 171 -23.97 -20.51 -4.96
C ILE A 171 -22.82 -20.22 -5.94
N TRP A 172 -23.09 -20.23 -7.24
CA TRP A 172 -22.09 -19.99 -8.27
C TRP A 172 -21.50 -18.58 -8.25
N VAL A 173 -22.21 -17.60 -7.67
CA VAL A 173 -21.71 -16.21 -7.53
C VAL A 173 -20.50 -16.16 -6.61
N LYS A 174 -20.35 -17.11 -5.68
CA LYS A 174 -19.13 -17.24 -4.85
C LYS A 174 -17.87 -17.43 -5.69
N ASN A 175 -17.98 -17.95 -6.92
CA ASN A 175 -16.84 -18.04 -7.83
C ASN A 175 -16.32 -16.67 -8.25
N ILE A 176 -17.19 -15.66 -8.42
CA ILE A 176 -16.80 -14.28 -8.73
C ILE A 176 -16.00 -13.72 -7.56
N ALA A 177 -16.50 -13.87 -6.32
CA ALA A 177 -15.77 -13.46 -5.13
C ALA A 177 -14.45 -14.23 -4.96
N GLY A 178 -14.42 -15.53 -5.28
CA GLY A 178 -13.19 -16.32 -5.28
C GLY A 178 -12.15 -15.79 -6.28
N TRP A 179 -12.55 -15.49 -7.52
CA TRP A 179 -11.67 -14.88 -8.52
C TRP A 179 -11.20 -13.49 -8.10
N TRP A 180 -12.05 -12.72 -7.43
CA TRP A 180 -11.69 -11.42 -6.90
C TRP A 180 -10.65 -11.50 -5.78
N LEU A 181 -10.81 -12.47 -4.86
CA LEU A 181 -9.85 -12.73 -3.78
C LEU A 181 -8.51 -13.27 -4.27
N ASP A 182 -8.53 -14.03 -5.37
CA ASP A 182 -7.33 -14.53 -6.05
C ASP A 182 -6.68 -13.48 -6.98
N ASP A 183 -7.18 -12.23 -6.99
CA ASP A 183 -6.76 -11.15 -7.88
C ASP A 183 -6.82 -11.53 -9.39
N LYS A 184 -7.68 -12.48 -9.76
CA LYS A 184 -7.92 -12.92 -11.16
C LYS A 184 -8.85 -11.98 -11.91
N ILE A 185 -9.69 -11.26 -11.18
CA ILE A 185 -10.51 -10.16 -11.70
C ILE A 185 -10.30 -8.93 -10.82
N SER A 186 -10.37 -7.76 -11.44
CA SER A 186 -10.21 -6.47 -10.79
C SER A 186 -11.42 -6.09 -9.92
N ASP A 187 -11.23 -5.09 -9.06
CA ASP A 187 -12.31 -4.49 -8.28
C ASP A 187 -13.43 -3.92 -9.17
N ASP A 188 -13.06 -3.32 -10.31
CA ASP A 188 -14.00 -2.80 -11.31
C ASP A 188 -14.83 -3.92 -11.94
N GLU A 189 -14.20 -5.02 -12.35
CA GLU A 189 -14.90 -6.19 -12.90
C GLU A 189 -15.83 -6.81 -11.86
N THR A 190 -15.38 -6.88 -10.61
CA THR A 190 -16.17 -7.40 -9.49
C THR A 190 -17.38 -6.52 -9.21
N ALA A 191 -17.19 -5.20 -9.11
CA ALA A 191 -18.27 -4.25 -8.91
C ALA A 191 -19.32 -4.34 -10.03
N LYS A 192 -18.86 -4.37 -11.29
CA LYS A 192 -19.74 -4.52 -12.46
C LYS A 192 -20.50 -5.83 -12.43
N ALA A 193 -19.84 -6.94 -12.07
CA ALA A 193 -20.49 -8.23 -11.96
C ALA A 193 -21.58 -8.22 -10.89
N ILE A 194 -21.27 -7.78 -9.67
CA ILE A 194 -22.26 -7.70 -8.56
C ILE A 194 -23.42 -6.79 -8.94
N GLN A 195 -23.14 -5.59 -9.47
CA GLN A 195 -24.17 -4.65 -9.90
C GLN A 195 -25.09 -5.25 -10.96
N TYR A 196 -24.51 -5.97 -11.94
CA TYR A 196 -25.28 -6.65 -12.98
C TYR A 196 -26.21 -7.71 -12.39
N LEU A 197 -25.73 -8.52 -11.43
CA LEU A 197 -26.53 -9.58 -10.80
C LEU A 197 -27.69 -9.02 -9.98
N ILE A 198 -27.47 -7.91 -9.28
CA ILE A 198 -28.54 -7.17 -8.58
C ILE A 198 -29.57 -6.67 -9.61
N ASN A 199 -29.12 -6.01 -10.68
CA ASN A 199 -30.01 -5.45 -11.70
C ASN A 199 -30.84 -6.51 -12.44
N LYS A 200 -30.34 -7.73 -12.54
CA LYS A 200 -31.05 -8.87 -13.16
C LYS A 200 -31.94 -9.63 -12.18
N GLY A 201 -31.98 -9.24 -10.91
CA GLY A 201 -32.74 -9.95 -9.87
C GLY A 201 -32.20 -11.36 -9.62
N ILE A 202 -30.92 -11.61 -9.93
CA ILE A 202 -30.24 -12.87 -9.62
C ILE A 202 -29.82 -12.86 -8.16
N ILE A 203 -29.28 -11.73 -7.69
CA ILE A 203 -29.22 -11.42 -6.26
C ILE A 203 -30.55 -10.77 -5.91
N VAL A 204 -31.35 -11.46 -5.11
CA VAL A 204 -32.71 -11.03 -4.74
C VAL A 204 -32.63 -10.22 -3.43
N ILE A 205 -33.15 -8.99 -3.48
CA ILE A 205 -33.11 -7.98 -2.40
C ILE A 205 -34.52 -7.44 -2.15
#